data_AF-A0A7S0Y0S9-F1
#
_entry.id   AF-A0A7S0Y0S9-F1
#
_cell.length_a   1.000
_cell.length_b   1.000
_cell.length_c   1.000
_cell.angle_alpha   90.00
_cell.angle_beta   90.00
_cell.angle_gamma   90.00
#
_symmetry.space_group_name_H-M   'P 1'
#
loop_
_entity.id
_entity.type
_entity.pdbx_description
1 polymer ?
#
loop_
_entity_poly.entity_id
_entity_poly.type
_entity_poly.pdbx_seq_one_letter_code
_entity_poly.pdbx_strand_id
1 'polypeptide(L)'
;MYTKALAGLSGESDKRLTKVLCNLSLAACQGGDATMALGHATAAVVLSPGHENAWLKRAQALEACGLLEAAAAVCNEKRLKGEQGKEFEQIVRRVSAKREVKEKVSVGGMTTEEMQKRKKQLERQSGSAHPEGYASVDQQEADNEMVRMMSALDPKFDEKVYSRKVDRLRLEFKTEVPRKLGGWPVGVDPKTAERYLHEAWVKSWDLPQSMEIGYKSQEYEASKSDVMKRLNGRVDRASWYLDGPFTPGDVCVDEEEIPVVYAGGAMRHDFSNQAYRREVLETGTTHVAVGFVDLGMLLAGDLQGGDEGQHLLFCGYESCAFNCAKSAVLWQMLSRPSVADREAAARCAAQVWFSATWTRQTSNAFAVAVQQAKSDSSTILRPEGEVAAILDHWAASAGVSLVKARRKWLDKSFANSKIARLADSMDRAAMAAYELTGDFCLEGDPLCGSVCMWDCPEGTPLSFGGELNAIGVVPLEDLARHRVGNKACYGRTQLSGAPAKTFVEAAERCVLDRMLKLMGNSKD
;
A
#
# COMPACT_ATOMS: atom_id res chain seq x y z
N MET A 1 -4.62 -48.21 -26.85
CA MET A 1 -3.48 -48.61 -27.72
C MET A 1 -2.23 -47.79 -27.40
N TYR A 2 -2.27 -46.45 -27.50
CA TYR A 2 -1.11 -45.58 -27.26
C TYR A 2 -0.57 -45.57 -25.82
N THR A 3 -1.40 -45.76 -24.79
CA THR A 3 -0.94 -45.83 -23.39
C THR A 3 -0.08 -47.07 -23.12
N LYS A 4 -0.39 -48.20 -23.79
CA LYS A 4 0.44 -49.42 -23.76
C LYS A 4 1.74 -49.23 -24.55
N ALA A 5 1.72 -48.45 -25.62
CA ALA A 5 2.93 -48.07 -26.37
C ALA A 5 3.85 -47.16 -25.55
N LEU A 6 3.30 -46.22 -24.77
CA LEU A 6 4.07 -45.31 -23.90
C LEU A 6 4.86 -46.06 -22.81
N ALA A 7 4.28 -47.12 -22.24
CA ALA A 7 4.91 -47.96 -21.22
C ALA A 7 6.10 -48.79 -21.73
N GLY A 8 6.21 -49.00 -23.05
CA GLY A 8 7.29 -49.77 -23.69
C GLY A 8 8.45 -48.94 -24.24
N LEU A 9 8.44 -47.61 -24.04
CA LEU A 9 9.37 -46.67 -24.69
C LEU A 9 10.49 -46.15 -23.78
N SER A 10 10.85 -46.86 -22.71
CA SER A 10 11.97 -46.48 -21.85
C SER A 10 13.30 -46.57 -22.63
N GLY A 11 13.80 -45.42 -23.11
CA GLY A 11 15.07 -45.30 -23.83
C GLY A 11 14.99 -44.99 -25.34
N GLU A 12 13.81 -44.68 -25.89
CA GLU A 12 13.71 -44.26 -27.30
C GLU A 12 13.95 -42.75 -27.54
N SER A 13 14.28 -42.37 -28.78
CA SER A 13 14.54 -40.97 -29.16
C SER A 13 13.34 -40.03 -28.92
N ASP A 14 13.62 -38.81 -28.46
CA ASP A 14 12.65 -37.76 -28.13
C ASP A 14 11.59 -37.52 -29.22
N LYS A 15 11.93 -37.74 -30.49
CA LYS A 15 11.01 -37.59 -31.64
C LYS A 15 9.88 -38.62 -31.65
N ARG A 16 10.16 -39.88 -31.31
CA ARG A 16 9.12 -40.94 -31.28
C ARG A 16 8.19 -40.75 -30.08
N LEU A 17 8.76 -40.41 -28.93
CA LEU A 17 8.00 -40.13 -27.71
C LEU A 17 7.09 -38.90 -27.89
N THR A 18 7.59 -37.83 -28.49
CA THR A 18 6.80 -36.63 -28.82
C THR A 18 5.60 -36.97 -29.72
N LYS A 19 5.78 -37.83 -30.73
CA LYS A 19 4.70 -38.25 -31.64
C LYS A 19 3.62 -39.07 -30.91
N VAL A 20 4.02 -39.97 -30.01
CA VAL A 20 3.08 -40.75 -29.19
C VAL A 20 2.28 -39.85 -28.25
N LEU A 21 2.94 -38.87 -27.61
CA LEU A 21 2.28 -37.90 -26.74
C LEU A 21 1.31 -36.97 -27.49
N CYS A 22 1.64 -36.55 -28.71
CA CYS A 22 0.71 -35.80 -29.56
C CYS A 22 -0.56 -36.62 -29.88
N ASN A 23 -0.39 -37.91 -30.18
CA ASN A 23 -1.51 -38.80 -30.47
C ASN A 23 -2.35 -39.12 -29.22
N LEU A 24 -1.71 -39.25 -28.05
CA LEU A 24 -2.39 -39.40 -26.77
C LEU A 24 -3.21 -38.16 -26.42
N SER A 25 -2.66 -36.97 -26.65
CA SER A 25 -3.38 -35.70 -26.47
C SER A 25 -4.62 -35.63 -27.35
N LEU A 26 -4.49 -36.00 -28.65
CA LEU A 26 -5.62 -36.03 -29.56
C LEU A 26 -6.70 -37.04 -29.13
N ALA A 27 -6.29 -38.26 -28.74
CA ALA A 27 -7.22 -39.29 -28.29
C ALA A 27 -7.94 -38.91 -26.99
N ALA A 28 -7.24 -38.30 -26.03
CA ALA A 28 -7.83 -37.80 -24.79
C ALA A 28 -8.82 -36.66 -25.06
N CYS A 29 -8.50 -35.75 -25.99
CA CYS A 29 -9.38 -34.67 -26.39
C CYS A 29 -10.67 -35.20 -27.07
N GLN A 30 -10.55 -36.20 -27.95
CA GLN A 30 -11.69 -36.87 -28.57
C GLN A 30 -12.52 -37.69 -27.56
N GLY A 31 -11.89 -38.19 -26.50
CA GLY A 31 -12.54 -38.88 -25.39
C GLY A 31 -13.19 -37.95 -24.35
N GLY A 32 -13.12 -36.63 -24.55
CA GLY A 32 -13.71 -35.63 -23.65
C GLY A 32 -12.86 -35.30 -22.41
N ASP A 33 -11.65 -35.85 -22.27
CA ASP A 33 -10.74 -35.56 -21.16
C ASP A 33 -9.73 -34.47 -21.55
N ALA A 34 -10.19 -33.22 -21.47
CA ALA A 34 -9.41 -32.05 -21.86
C ALA A 34 -8.17 -31.83 -20.96
N THR A 35 -8.26 -32.17 -19.68
CA THR A 35 -7.14 -32.00 -18.72
C THR A 35 -6.03 -33.00 -19.01
N MET A 36 -6.36 -34.26 -19.27
CA MET A 36 -5.38 -35.26 -19.67
C MET A 36 -4.78 -34.94 -21.06
N ALA A 37 -5.60 -34.46 -21.99
CA ALA A 37 -5.13 -33.99 -23.29
C ALA A 37 -4.09 -32.87 -23.16
N LEU A 38 -4.32 -31.93 -22.23
CA LEU A 38 -3.40 -30.83 -21.95
C LEU A 38 -2.08 -31.32 -21.32
N GLY A 39 -2.15 -32.29 -20.41
CA GLY A 39 -0.96 -32.91 -19.81
C GLY A 39 -0.06 -33.55 -20.86
N HIS A 40 -0.64 -34.36 -21.76
CA HIS A 40 0.11 -35.01 -22.84
C HIS A 40 0.69 -34.03 -23.85
N ALA A 41 -0.07 -33.00 -24.26
CA ALA A 41 0.44 -31.99 -25.18
C ALA A 41 1.56 -31.13 -24.56
N THR A 42 1.45 -30.80 -23.27
CA THR A 42 2.48 -30.04 -22.56
C THR A 42 3.77 -30.84 -22.45
N ALA A 43 3.68 -32.14 -22.13
CA ALA A 43 4.84 -33.04 -22.12
C ALA A 43 5.50 -33.14 -23.51
N ALA A 44 4.71 -33.23 -24.58
CA ALA A 44 5.23 -33.24 -25.95
C ALA A 44 5.99 -31.95 -26.30
N VAL A 45 5.51 -30.79 -25.86
CA VAL A 45 6.17 -29.50 -26.05
C VAL A 45 7.47 -29.40 -25.26
N VAL A 46 7.50 -29.88 -24.02
CA VAL A 46 8.72 -29.88 -23.18
C VAL A 46 9.80 -30.77 -23.81
N LEU A 47 9.43 -31.94 -24.31
CA LEU A 47 10.37 -32.87 -24.94
C LEU A 47 10.87 -32.38 -26.30
N SER A 48 10.05 -31.68 -27.06
CA SER A 48 10.47 -31.14 -28.36
C SER A 48 9.85 -29.76 -28.62
N PRO A 49 10.47 -28.67 -28.11
CA PRO A 49 9.96 -27.32 -28.25
C PRO A 49 9.87 -26.81 -29.70
N GLY A 50 10.57 -27.46 -30.63
CA GLY A 50 10.52 -27.19 -32.07
C GLY A 50 9.46 -28.01 -32.82
N HIS A 51 8.73 -28.91 -32.16
CA HIS A 51 7.76 -29.78 -32.82
C HIS A 51 6.41 -29.07 -33.01
N GLU A 52 6.16 -28.63 -34.23
CA GLU A 52 4.99 -27.84 -34.63
C GLU A 52 3.64 -28.43 -34.19
N ASN A 53 3.41 -29.73 -34.41
CA ASN A 53 2.16 -30.38 -34.00
C ASN A 53 1.96 -30.47 -32.49
N ALA A 54 3.02 -30.44 -31.68
CA ALA A 54 2.89 -30.52 -30.21
C ALA A 54 2.25 -29.23 -29.67
N TRP A 55 2.66 -28.09 -30.22
CA TRP A 55 2.06 -26.78 -29.92
C TRP A 55 0.61 -26.70 -30.40
N LEU A 56 0.29 -27.25 -31.59
CA LEU A 56 -1.09 -27.34 -32.07
C LEU A 56 -2.00 -28.11 -31.11
N LYS A 57 -1.56 -29.29 -30.68
CA LYS A 57 -2.35 -30.10 -29.74
C LYS A 57 -2.46 -29.44 -28.37
N ARG A 58 -1.45 -28.68 -27.94
CA ARG A 58 -1.52 -27.88 -26.72
C ARG A 58 -2.54 -26.75 -26.82
N ALA A 59 -2.57 -26.01 -27.92
CA ALA A 59 -3.57 -24.97 -28.15
C ALA A 59 -5.01 -25.55 -28.16
N GLN A 60 -5.21 -26.68 -28.84
CA GLN A 60 -6.51 -27.38 -28.89
C GLN A 60 -6.97 -27.84 -27.49
N ALA A 61 -6.05 -28.41 -26.69
CA ALA A 61 -6.36 -28.84 -25.33
C ALA A 61 -6.64 -27.66 -24.37
N LEU A 62 -5.91 -26.55 -24.51
CA LEU A 62 -6.17 -25.31 -23.75
C LEU A 62 -7.54 -24.71 -24.11
N GLU A 63 -7.93 -24.72 -25.39
CA GLU A 63 -9.26 -24.32 -25.83
C GLU A 63 -10.34 -25.22 -25.20
N ALA A 64 -10.14 -26.53 -25.20
CA ALA A 64 -11.06 -27.50 -24.61
C ALA A 64 -11.19 -27.36 -23.07
N CYS A 65 -10.12 -26.95 -22.38
CA CYS A 65 -10.13 -26.61 -20.95
C CYS A 65 -10.73 -25.23 -20.63
N GLY A 66 -11.15 -24.44 -21.62
CA GLY A 66 -11.65 -23.08 -21.42
C GLY A 66 -10.58 -22.06 -21.01
N LEU A 67 -9.30 -22.40 -21.15
CA LEU A 67 -8.14 -21.55 -20.86
C LEU A 67 -7.79 -20.70 -22.09
N LEU A 68 -8.71 -19.81 -22.43
CA LEU A 68 -8.71 -19.04 -23.68
C LEU A 68 -7.48 -18.13 -23.87
N GLU A 69 -7.00 -17.47 -22.81
CA GLU A 69 -5.82 -16.60 -22.88
C GLU A 69 -4.53 -17.40 -23.11
N ALA A 70 -4.39 -18.53 -22.43
CA ALA A 70 -3.25 -19.42 -22.61
C ALA A 70 -3.25 -20.06 -24.01
N ALA A 71 -4.44 -20.41 -24.54
CA ALA A 71 -4.57 -20.90 -25.91
C ALA A 71 -4.11 -19.84 -26.92
N ALA A 72 -4.56 -18.59 -26.79
CA ALA A 72 -4.17 -17.48 -27.67
C ALA A 72 -2.67 -17.15 -27.58
N ALA A 73 -2.08 -17.19 -26.38
CA ALA A 73 -0.65 -16.97 -26.19
C ALA A 73 0.18 -18.01 -26.93
N VAL A 74 -0.20 -19.29 -26.86
CA VAL A 74 0.44 -20.38 -27.60
C VAL A 74 0.35 -20.16 -29.12
N CYS A 75 -0.75 -19.58 -29.61
CA CYS A 75 -0.95 -19.27 -31.02
C CYS A 75 -0.09 -18.09 -31.53
N ASN A 76 0.31 -17.16 -30.66
CA ASN A 76 1.00 -15.93 -31.04
C ASN A 76 2.51 -16.06 -31.21
N GLU A 77 3.12 -17.20 -30.86
CA GLU A 77 4.58 -17.35 -30.86
C GLU A 77 5.23 -17.49 -32.26
N LYS A 78 4.49 -17.27 -33.37
CA LYS A 78 4.99 -17.28 -34.77
C LYS A 78 5.83 -18.53 -35.15
N ARG A 79 5.58 -19.69 -34.51
CA ARG A 79 6.41 -20.90 -34.67
C ARG A 79 6.00 -21.82 -35.82
N LEU A 80 4.95 -21.52 -36.58
CA LEU A 80 4.30 -22.47 -37.50
C LEU A 80 4.18 -21.92 -38.92
N LYS A 81 4.41 -22.77 -39.93
CA LYS A 81 4.25 -22.45 -41.36
C LYS A 81 3.30 -23.46 -42.01
N GLY A 82 2.63 -23.08 -43.12
CA GLY A 82 1.79 -23.99 -43.89
C GLY A 82 0.40 -24.28 -43.31
N GLU A 83 -0.11 -25.50 -43.49
CA GLU A 83 -1.49 -25.89 -43.12
C GLU A 83 -1.78 -25.81 -41.61
N GLN A 84 -0.79 -26.10 -40.76
CA GLN A 84 -0.94 -25.96 -39.30
C GLN A 84 -1.18 -24.51 -38.88
N GLY A 85 -0.64 -23.53 -39.61
CA GLY A 85 -0.88 -22.10 -39.37
C GLY A 85 -2.35 -21.71 -39.57
N LYS A 86 -3.02 -22.28 -40.59
CA LYS A 86 -4.44 -22.03 -40.85
C LYS A 86 -5.35 -22.60 -39.76
N GLU A 87 -5.02 -23.78 -39.24
CA GLU A 87 -5.75 -24.39 -38.12
C GLU A 87 -5.58 -23.59 -36.82
N PHE A 88 -4.41 -22.98 -36.62
CA PHE A 88 -4.14 -22.04 -35.54
C PHE A 88 -4.97 -20.75 -35.64
N GLU A 89 -5.06 -20.15 -36.83
CA GLU A 89 -5.92 -18.98 -37.05
C GLU A 89 -7.40 -19.27 -36.75
N GLN A 90 -7.86 -20.49 -37.05
CA GLN A 90 -9.22 -20.93 -36.71
C GLN A 90 -9.42 -21.06 -35.19
N ILE A 91 -8.44 -21.60 -34.46
CA ILE A 91 -8.47 -21.66 -32.99
C ILE A 91 -8.52 -20.25 -32.41
N VAL A 92 -7.68 -19.32 -32.89
CA VAL A 92 -7.68 -17.92 -32.44
C VAL A 92 -9.04 -17.27 -32.69
N ARG A 93 -9.66 -17.47 -33.87
CA ARG A 93 -11.01 -16.96 -34.16
C ARG A 93 -12.07 -17.55 -33.23
N ARG A 94 -12.03 -18.85 -32.93
CA ARG A 94 -12.98 -19.48 -31.98
C ARG A 94 -12.77 -19.01 -30.55
N VAL A 95 -11.52 -18.82 -30.14
CA VAL A 95 -11.14 -18.26 -28.83
C VAL A 95 -11.65 -16.82 -28.69
N SER A 96 -11.46 -15.98 -29.71
CA SER A 96 -11.98 -14.61 -29.75
C SER A 96 -13.51 -14.57 -29.74
N ALA A 97 -14.18 -15.43 -30.52
CA ALA A 97 -15.64 -15.52 -30.51
C ALA A 97 -16.20 -16.00 -29.15
N LYS A 98 -15.57 -17.00 -28.52
CA LYS A 98 -15.93 -17.46 -27.17
C LYS A 98 -15.65 -16.39 -26.11
N ARG A 99 -14.63 -15.55 -26.32
CA ARG A 99 -14.33 -14.39 -25.46
C ARG A 99 -15.41 -13.31 -25.58
N GLU A 100 -15.84 -12.95 -26.80
CA GLU A 100 -16.92 -11.99 -27.01
C GLU A 100 -18.26 -12.47 -26.41
N VAL A 101 -18.54 -13.76 -26.46
CA VAL A 101 -19.73 -14.35 -25.83
C VAL A 101 -19.62 -14.35 -24.30
N LYS A 102 -18.42 -14.57 -23.74
CA LYS A 102 -18.19 -14.55 -22.28
C LYS A 102 -18.12 -13.13 -21.71
N GLU A 103 -17.55 -12.17 -22.45
CA GLU A 103 -17.54 -10.74 -22.12
C GLU A 103 -18.95 -10.12 -22.20
N LYS A 104 -19.80 -10.57 -23.13
CA LYS A 104 -21.23 -10.21 -23.16
C LYS A 104 -22.04 -10.74 -21.95
N VAL A 105 -21.49 -11.70 -21.20
CA VAL A 105 -22.15 -12.35 -20.06
C VAL A 105 -21.60 -11.88 -18.70
N SER A 106 -20.48 -11.16 -18.62
CA SER A 106 -19.93 -10.75 -17.32
C SER A 106 -19.29 -9.36 -17.27
N VAL A 107 -20.14 -8.33 -17.18
CA VAL A 107 -19.83 -7.12 -16.39
C VAL A 107 -21.04 -6.86 -15.49
N GLY A 108 -20.95 -7.28 -14.22
CA GLY A 108 -21.96 -6.97 -13.19
C GLY A 108 -23.34 -7.61 -13.35
N GLY A 109 -23.53 -8.56 -14.28
CA GLY A 109 -24.83 -9.21 -14.52
C GLY A 109 -25.88 -8.32 -15.22
N MET A 110 -25.48 -7.17 -15.76
CA MET A 110 -26.37 -6.24 -16.46
C MET A 110 -26.12 -6.23 -17.97
N THR A 111 -27.20 -6.20 -18.74
CA THR A 111 -27.24 -6.04 -20.19
C THR A 111 -26.92 -4.60 -20.63
N THR A 112 -26.57 -4.39 -21.90
CA THR A 112 -26.30 -3.06 -22.47
C THR A 112 -27.48 -2.10 -22.33
N GLU A 113 -28.71 -2.59 -22.42
CA GLU A 113 -29.92 -1.80 -22.18
C GLU A 113 -30.07 -1.39 -20.71
N GLU A 114 -29.74 -2.29 -19.78
CA GLU A 114 -29.74 -1.98 -18.34
C GLU A 114 -28.66 -0.95 -18.00
N MET A 115 -27.48 -1.04 -18.61
CA MET A 115 -26.43 -0.01 -18.46
C MET A 115 -26.87 1.36 -18.99
N GLN A 116 -27.55 1.41 -20.15
CA GLN A 116 -28.07 2.68 -20.68
C GLN A 116 -29.20 3.27 -19.82
N LYS A 117 -30.09 2.43 -19.26
CA LYS A 117 -31.12 2.88 -18.32
C LYS A 117 -30.51 3.40 -17.02
N ARG A 118 -29.51 2.70 -16.48
CA ARG A 118 -28.83 3.09 -15.24
C ARG A 118 -28.01 4.36 -15.42
N LYS A 119 -27.36 4.54 -16.58
CA LYS A 119 -26.71 5.81 -16.96
C LYS A 119 -27.69 6.99 -16.88
N LYS A 120 -28.87 6.88 -17.50
CA LYS A 120 -29.89 7.94 -17.45
C LYS A 120 -30.41 8.22 -16.03
N GLN A 121 -30.38 7.23 -15.15
CA GLN A 121 -30.77 7.38 -13.74
C GLN A 121 -29.70 8.14 -12.95
N LEU A 122 -28.42 7.81 -13.16
CA LEU A 122 -27.28 8.50 -12.54
C LEU A 122 -27.12 9.93 -13.05
N GLU A 123 -27.34 10.19 -14.35
CA GLU A 123 -27.36 11.54 -14.94
C GLU A 123 -28.41 12.45 -14.26
N ARG A 124 -29.52 11.89 -13.76
CA ARG A 124 -30.56 12.64 -13.02
C ARG A 124 -30.20 12.90 -11.56
N GLN A 125 -29.47 11.97 -10.93
CA GLN A 125 -28.97 12.13 -9.57
C GLN A 125 -27.80 13.11 -9.52
N SER A 126 -26.96 13.10 -10.56
CA SER A 126 -25.78 13.94 -10.67
C SER A 126 -26.09 15.45 -10.79
N GLY A 127 -27.31 15.79 -11.25
CA GLY A 127 -27.75 17.17 -11.47
C GLY A 127 -28.28 17.93 -10.23
N SER A 128 -28.31 17.33 -9.03
CA SER A 128 -28.74 18.04 -7.82
C SER A 128 -27.57 18.72 -7.11
N ALA A 129 -27.47 20.05 -7.25
CA ALA A 129 -26.42 20.84 -6.61
C ALA A 129 -26.59 20.92 -5.08
N HIS A 130 -25.52 20.67 -4.33
CA HIS A 130 -25.43 20.90 -2.88
C HIS A 130 -24.93 22.34 -2.62
N PRO A 131 -25.50 23.07 -1.63
CA PRO A 131 -25.19 24.49 -1.42
C PRO A 131 -23.77 24.83 -0.93
N GLU A 132 -22.91 23.84 -0.66
CA GLU A 132 -21.57 24.05 -0.07
C GLU A 132 -20.38 23.69 -0.98
N GLY A 133 -20.62 23.45 -2.28
CA GLY A 133 -19.53 23.31 -3.27
C GLY A 133 -18.72 22.00 -3.20
N TYR A 134 -19.11 21.04 -2.36
CA TYR A 134 -18.58 19.68 -2.36
C TYR A 134 -19.63 18.72 -2.93
N ALA A 135 -19.21 17.81 -3.80
CA ALA A 135 -20.01 16.64 -4.16
C ALA A 135 -20.19 15.76 -2.90
N SER A 136 -21.43 15.33 -2.61
CA SER A 136 -21.65 14.30 -1.59
C SER A 136 -20.93 13.00 -1.99
N VAL A 137 -20.63 12.12 -1.03
CA VAL A 137 -20.02 10.81 -1.34
C VAL A 137 -20.85 10.04 -2.37
N ASP A 138 -22.18 10.12 -2.26
CA ASP A 138 -23.13 9.50 -3.19
C ASP A 138 -23.04 10.10 -4.61
N GLN A 139 -22.83 11.42 -4.71
CA GLN A 139 -22.65 12.14 -5.96
C GLN A 139 -21.33 11.76 -6.65
N GLN A 140 -20.24 11.73 -5.90
CA GLN A 140 -18.93 11.33 -6.41
C GLN A 140 -18.93 9.84 -6.82
N GLU A 141 -19.64 8.97 -6.10
CA GLU A 141 -19.86 7.59 -6.51
C GLU A 141 -20.67 7.50 -7.81
N ALA A 142 -21.74 8.28 -7.95
CA ALA A 142 -22.54 8.33 -9.17
C ALA A 142 -21.72 8.79 -10.40
N ASP A 143 -20.89 9.81 -10.24
CA ASP A 143 -20.04 10.34 -11.30
C ASP A 143 -18.94 9.34 -11.68
N ASN A 144 -18.34 8.66 -10.71
CA ASN A 144 -17.38 7.58 -10.95
C ASN A 144 -18.02 6.37 -11.62
N GLU A 145 -19.23 5.97 -11.20
CA GLU A 145 -19.99 4.90 -11.84
C GLU A 145 -20.38 5.30 -13.28
N MET A 146 -20.70 6.57 -13.51
CA MET A 146 -20.98 7.11 -14.84
C MET A 146 -19.75 7.07 -15.76
N VAL A 147 -18.58 7.52 -15.30
CA VAL A 147 -17.31 7.42 -16.06
C VAL A 147 -16.93 5.96 -16.32
N ARG A 148 -17.17 5.07 -15.34
CA ARG A 148 -16.99 3.62 -15.53
C ARG A 148 -17.93 3.08 -16.61
N MET A 149 -19.20 3.44 -16.59
CA MET A 149 -20.19 3.04 -17.59
C MET A 149 -19.88 3.60 -18.98
N MET A 150 -19.50 4.88 -19.08
CA MET A 150 -19.20 5.51 -20.37
C MET A 150 -18.03 4.85 -21.08
N SER A 151 -16.99 4.48 -20.35
CA SER A 151 -15.86 3.75 -20.92
C SER A 151 -16.14 2.27 -21.16
N ALA A 152 -17.02 1.64 -20.39
CA ALA A 152 -17.50 0.28 -20.70
C ALA A 152 -18.35 0.26 -21.99
N LEU A 153 -19.09 1.33 -22.26
CA LEU A 153 -19.94 1.49 -23.45
C LEU A 153 -19.16 1.96 -24.68
N ASP A 154 -18.08 2.73 -24.50
CA ASP A 154 -17.19 3.18 -25.56
C ASP A 154 -15.73 2.81 -25.22
N PRO A 155 -15.17 1.76 -25.85
CA PRO A 155 -13.78 1.33 -25.66
C PRO A 155 -12.74 2.40 -26.02
N LYS A 156 -13.13 3.44 -26.78
CA LYS A 156 -12.29 4.58 -27.14
C LYS A 156 -12.51 5.80 -26.24
N PHE A 157 -13.42 5.74 -25.27
CA PHE A 157 -13.69 6.85 -24.35
C PHE A 157 -12.40 7.31 -23.66
N ASP A 158 -11.64 6.37 -23.10
CA ASP A 158 -10.41 6.67 -22.39
C ASP A 158 -9.37 7.31 -23.32
N GLU A 159 -9.25 6.83 -24.56
CA GLU A 159 -8.36 7.43 -25.57
C GLU A 159 -8.83 8.83 -26.01
N LYS A 160 -10.14 9.07 -26.10
CA LYS A 160 -10.69 10.38 -26.46
C LYS A 160 -10.49 11.42 -25.35
N VAL A 161 -10.71 11.02 -24.10
CA VAL A 161 -10.66 11.92 -22.94
C VAL A 161 -9.23 12.12 -22.45
N TYR A 162 -8.44 11.04 -22.36
CA TYR A 162 -7.09 11.07 -21.81
C TYR A 162 -5.99 10.97 -22.87
N SER A 163 -6.32 10.90 -24.17
CA SER A 163 -5.32 10.79 -25.26
C SER A 163 -4.38 9.57 -25.14
N ARG A 164 -4.72 8.60 -24.29
CA ARG A 164 -3.98 7.36 -24.07
C ARG A 164 -4.93 6.28 -23.56
N LYS A 165 -4.56 5.03 -23.78
CA LYS A 165 -5.23 3.92 -23.13
C LYS A 165 -4.95 3.97 -21.63
N VAL A 166 -5.98 3.86 -20.81
CA VAL A 166 -5.85 3.79 -19.36
C VAL A 166 -6.10 2.34 -18.93
N ASP A 167 -5.06 1.67 -18.44
CA ASP A 167 -5.20 0.30 -17.92
C ASP A 167 -5.96 0.32 -16.60
N ARG A 168 -7.23 -0.09 -16.67
CA ARG A 168 -8.12 -0.23 -15.52
C ARG A 168 -7.77 -1.54 -14.81
N LEU A 169 -6.86 -1.48 -13.85
CA LEU A 169 -6.70 -2.56 -12.87
C LEU A 169 -8.01 -2.65 -12.07
N ARG A 170 -8.91 -3.54 -12.50
CA ARG A 170 -10.11 -3.91 -11.73
C ARG A 170 -9.64 -4.70 -10.52
N LEU A 171 -9.61 -4.06 -9.36
CA LEU A 171 -9.72 -4.80 -8.12
C LEU A 171 -11.18 -5.06 -7.83
N GLU A 172 -11.53 -6.32 -7.73
CA GLU A 172 -12.76 -6.69 -7.04
C GLU A 172 -12.47 -6.75 -5.54
N PHE A 173 -12.46 -5.60 -4.85
CA PHE A 173 -12.18 -5.55 -3.41
C PHE A 173 -13.05 -6.49 -2.58
N LYS A 174 -14.29 -6.72 -3.01
CA LYS A 174 -15.23 -7.62 -2.33
C LYS A 174 -14.79 -9.10 -2.35
N THR A 175 -14.00 -9.50 -3.34
CA THR A 175 -13.66 -10.91 -3.59
C THR A 175 -12.15 -11.14 -3.57
N GLU A 176 -11.36 -10.28 -4.20
CA GLU A 176 -9.89 -10.40 -4.30
C GLU A 176 -9.23 -10.18 -2.94
N VAL A 177 -9.55 -9.10 -2.22
CA VAL A 177 -8.87 -8.78 -0.95
C VAL A 177 -9.19 -9.82 0.12
N PRO A 178 -10.45 -10.15 0.45
CA PRO A 178 -10.75 -11.22 1.40
C PRO A 178 -10.17 -12.57 0.97
N ARG A 179 -10.21 -12.93 -0.32
CA ARG A 179 -9.65 -14.20 -0.81
C ARG A 179 -8.14 -14.27 -0.60
N LYS A 180 -7.42 -13.16 -0.83
CA LYS A 180 -5.96 -13.09 -0.68
C LYS A 180 -5.52 -13.02 0.77
N LEU A 181 -6.34 -12.44 1.64
CA LEU A 181 -6.10 -12.34 3.08
C LEU A 181 -6.64 -13.52 3.89
N GLY A 182 -7.42 -14.43 3.28
CA GLY A 182 -8.09 -15.52 3.98
C GLY A 182 -9.34 -15.10 4.76
N GLY A 183 -9.87 -13.91 4.50
CA GLY A 183 -11.02 -13.31 5.16
C GLY A 183 -10.86 -11.81 5.37
N TRP A 184 -11.86 -11.18 5.99
CA TRP A 184 -11.70 -9.82 6.49
C TRP A 184 -10.88 -9.81 7.78
N PRO A 185 -10.04 -8.79 8.02
CA PRO A 185 -9.27 -8.70 9.26
C PRO A 185 -10.17 -8.65 10.50
N VAL A 186 -9.72 -9.27 11.61
CA VAL A 186 -10.49 -9.39 12.86
C VAL A 186 -10.87 -8.03 13.43
N GLY A 187 -12.12 -7.82 13.81
CA GLY A 187 -12.53 -6.55 14.42
C GLY A 187 -12.63 -5.38 13.45
N VAL A 188 -12.61 -5.65 12.14
CA VAL A 188 -13.03 -4.72 11.09
C VAL A 188 -14.43 -5.14 10.61
N ASP A 189 -15.36 -4.19 10.53
CA ASP A 189 -16.67 -4.44 9.95
C ASP A 189 -16.55 -4.57 8.41
N PRO A 190 -16.99 -5.69 7.80
CA PRO A 190 -16.87 -5.92 6.36
C PRO A 190 -17.52 -4.82 5.50
N LYS A 191 -18.67 -4.29 5.90
CA LYS A 191 -19.37 -3.25 5.12
C LYS A 191 -18.59 -1.94 5.13
N THR A 192 -18.08 -1.55 6.28
CA THR A 192 -17.25 -0.36 6.46
C THR A 192 -15.93 -0.50 5.70
N ALA A 193 -15.29 -1.67 5.76
CA ALA A 193 -14.06 -1.96 5.02
C ALA A 193 -14.26 -1.87 3.51
N GLU A 194 -15.34 -2.45 3.01
CA GLU A 194 -15.68 -2.44 1.59
C GLU A 194 -15.90 -1.00 1.09
N ARG A 195 -16.68 -0.22 1.83
CA ARG A 195 -16.91 1.20 1.51
C ARG A 195 -15.60 1.98 1.51
N TYR A 196 -14.79 1.85 2.57
CA TYR A 196 -13.51 2.55 2.68
C TYR A 196 -12.57 2.20 1.53
N LEU A 197 -12.37 0.90 1.23
CA LEU A 197 -11.50 0.47 0.14
C LEU A 197 -12.01 0.91 -1.23
N HIS A 198 -13.33 0.95 -1.41
CA HIS A 198 -13.94 1.47 -2.63
C HIS A 198 -13.62 2.96 -2.82
N GLU A 199 -13.85 3.78 -1.79
CA GLU A 199 -13.53 5.22 -1.80
C GLU A 199 -12.03 5.47 -2.02
N ALA A 200 -11.19 4.74 -1.30
CA ALA A 200 -9.73 4.77 -1.41
C ALA A 200 -9.26 4.44 -2.84
N TRP A 201 -9.83 3.40 -3.46
CA TRP A 201 -9.53 3.06 -4.84
C TRP A 201 -9.99 4.13 -5.81
N VAL A 202 -11.22 4.63 -5.64
CA VAL A 202 -11.80 5.68 -6.49
C VAL A 202 -10.91 6.91 -6.50
N LYS A 203 -10.53 7.41 -5.33
CA LYS A 203 -9.65 8.59 -5.22
C LYS A 203 -8.26 8.33 -5.78
N SER A 204 -7.68 7.16 -5.50
CA SER A 204 -6.37 6.77 -6.02
C SER A 204 -6.33 6.68 -7.54
N TRP A 205 -7.44 6.19 -8.12
CA TRP A 205 -7.67 6.04 -9.55
C TRP A 205 -7.99 7.36 -10.24
N ASP A 206 -8.87 8.20 -9.68
CA ASP A 206 -9.40 9.37 -10.38
C ASP A 206 -8.41 10.54 -10.37
N LEU A 207 -7.67 10.73 -9.26
CA LEU A 207 -6.81 11.90 -9.07
C LEU A 207 -5.78 12.16 -10.19
N PRO A 208 -5.01 11.18 -10.70
CA PRO A 208 -4.08 11.46 -11.79
C PRO A 208 -4.78 11.80 -13.11
N GLN A 209 -5.99 11.27 -13.33
CA GLN A 209 -6.79 11.44 -14.55
C GLN A 209 -7.41 12.83 -14.57
N SER A 210 -7.99 13.27 -13.45
CA SER A 210 -8.53 14.62 -13.30
C SER A 210 -7.44 15.69 -13.39
N MET A 211 -6.26 15.47 -12.78
CA MET A 211 -5.11 16.35 -12.96
C MET A 211 -4.66 16.39 -14.43
N GLU A 212 -4.57 15.25 -15.11
CA GLU A 212 -4.17 15.19 -16.52
C GLU A 212 -5.14 15.95 -17.44
N ILE A 213 -6.46 15.83 -17.20
CA ILE A 213 -7.47 16.60 -17.94
C ILE A 213 -7.26 18.10 -17.71
N GLY A 214 -7.15 18.54 -16.46
CA GLY A 214 -6.96 19.96 -16.13
C GLY A 214 -5.70 20.55 -16.76
N TYR A 215 -4.59 19.79 -16.79
CA TYR A 215 -3.37 20.22 -17.49
C TYR A 215 -3.56 20.32 -19.00
N LYS A 216 -4.32 19.40 -19.60
CA LYS A 216 -4.55 19.37 -21.06
C LYS A 216 -5.50 20.44 -21.54
N SER A 217 -6.58 20.70 -20.79
CA SER A 217 -7.54 21.74 -21.15
C SER A 217 -7.02 23.15 -20.88
N GLN A 218 -5.93 23.30 -20.13
CA GLN A 218 -5.47 24.57 -19.56
C GLN A 218 -6.52 25.24 -18.66
N GLU A 219 -7.54 24.48 -18.23
CA GLU A 219 -8.62 24.94 -17.35
C GLU A 219 -8.36 24.54 -15.89
N TYR A 220 -7.14 24.10 -15.55
CA TYR A 220 -6.80 23.83 -14.16
C TYR A 220 -6.82 25.13 -13.36
N GLU A 221 -7.87 25.28 -12.56
CA GLU A 221 -7.95 26.27 -11.49
C GLU A 221 -7.65 25.58 -10.17
N ALA A 222 -6.70 26.12 -9.41
CA ALA A 222 -6.41 25.62 -8.07
C ALA A 222 -7.66 25.81 -7.20
N SER A 223 -8.13 24.74 -6.54
CA SER A 223 -9.24 24.88 -5.61
C SER A 223 -8.83 25.79 -4.45
N LYS A 224 -9.81 26.42 -3.79
CA LYS A 224 -9.56 27.18 -2.55
C LYS A 224 -8.79 26.34 -1.53
N SER A 225 -9.05 25.03 -1.44
CA SER A 225 -8.31 24.12 -0.55
C SER A 225 -6.84 23.98 -0.95
N ASP A 226 -6.52 23.87 -2.23
CA ASP A 226 -5.14 23.75 -2.72
C ASP A 226 -4.35 25.03 -2.47
N VAL A 227 -5.00 26.18 -2.68
CA VAL A 227 -4.47 27.50 -2.36
C VAL A 227 -4.22 27.62 -0.86
N MET A 228 -5.22 27.28 -0.03
CA MET A 228 -5.08 27.32 1.44
C MET A 228 -3.97 26.41 1.96
N LYS A 229 -3.76 25.24 1.35
CA LYS A 229 -2.64 24.35 1.69
C LYS A 229 -1.29 24.99 1.39
N ARG A 230 -1.15 25.68 0.25
CA ARG A 230 0.07 26.44 -0.09
C ARG A 230 0.31 27.65 0.82
N LEU A 231 -0.77 28.24 1.33
CA LEU A 231 -0.74 29.34 2.28
C LEU A 231 -0.59 28.87 3.74
N ASN A 232 -0.37 27.57 3.99
CA ASN A 232 -0.30 26.98 5.34
C ASN A 232 -1.50 27.37 6.23
N GLY A 233 -2.69 27.48 5.66
CA GLY A 233 -3.90 27.85 6.40
C GLY A 233 -4.09 29.36 6.65
N ARG A 234 -3.22 30.24 6.12
CA ARG A 234 -3.35 31.70 6.23
C ARG A 234 -4.47 32.26 5.36
N VAL A 235 -5.69 32.30 5.92
CA VAL A 235 -6.91 32.76 5.21
C VAL A 235 -6.80 34.24 4.83
N ASP A 236 -6.10 35.02 5.65
CA ASP A 236 -5.75 36.42 5.40
C ASP A 236 -4.97 36.64 4.09
N ARG A 237 -4.28 35.60 3.60
CA ARG A 237 -3.53 35.65 2.33
C ARG A 237 -4.29 35.05 1.15
N ALA A 238 -5.47 34.47 1.39
CA ALA A 238 -6.24 33.81 0.34
C ALA A 238 -6.66 34.81 -0.73
N SER A 239 -7.09 36.01 -0.34
CA SER A 239 -7.43 37.10 -1.27
C SER A 239 -6.20 37.60 -2.03
N TRP A 240 -5.04 37.68 -1.39
CA TRP A 240 -3.79 37.97 -2.09
C TRP A 240 -3.46 36.88 -3.11
N TYR A 241 -3.77 35.61 -2.89
CA TYR A 241 -3.50 34.58 -3.90
C TYR A 241 -4.55 34.53 -5.02
N LEU A 242 -5.82 34.80 -4.70
CA LEU A 242 -6.95 34.58 -5.59
C LEU A 242 -7.38 35.82 -6.39
N ASP A 243 -7.26 37.02 -5.81
CA ASP A 243 -8.01 38.19 -6.27
C ASP A 243 -7.14 39.32 -6.84
N GLY A 244 -5.82 39.25 -6.71
CA GLY A 244 -4.97 40.37 -7.09
C GLY A 244 -4.34 40.27 -8.49
N PRO A 245 -4.07 41.43 -9.12
CA PRO A 245 -3.33 41.48 -10.37
C PRO A 245 -1.83 41.36 -10.07
N PHE A 246 -1.27 40.15 -10.15
CA PHE A 246 0.15 39.92 -9.89
C PHE A 246 0.93 39.52 -11.13
N THR A 247 2.22 39.80 -11.08
CA THR A 247 3.21 39.40 -12.07
C THR A 247 4.05 38.26 -11.49
N PRO A 248 4.50 37.29 -12.31
CA PRO A 248 5.45 36.28 -11.85
C PRO A 248 6.69 36.91 -11.18
N GLY A 249 6.92 36.60 -9.91
CA GLY A 249 7.99 37.17 -9.10
C GLY A 249 7.53 38.09 -7.96
N ASP A 250 6.25 38.48 -7.95
CA ASP A 250 5.67 39.27 -6.86
C ASP A 250 5.66 38.47 -5.55
N VAL A 251 5.98 39.17 -4.46
CA VAL A 251 6.05 38.60 -3.11
C VAL A 251 4.91 39.14 -2.27
N CYS A 252 4.14 38.25 -1.65
CA CYS A 252 3.17 38.62 -0.63
C CYS A 252 3.93 39.12 0.60
N VAL A 253 3.92 40.43 0.82
CA VAL A 253 4.59 41.06 1.96
C VAL A 253 3.75 40.82 3.22
N ASP A 254 4.40 40.40 4.30
CA ASP A 254 3.75 40.20 5.60
C ASP A 254 3.37 41.57 6.19
N GLU A 255 2.07 41.88 6.24
CA GLU A 255 1.56 43.00 7.03
C GLU A 255 1.57 42.60 8.51
N GLU A 256 2.60 43.06 9.22
CA GLU A 256 2.89 42.83 10.65
C GLU A 256 3.10 41.37 11.07
N GLU A 257 3.85 41.19 12.16
CA GLU A 257 4.02 39.91 12.85
C GLU A 257 2.66 39.47 13.42
N ILE A 258 1.74 39.01 12.57
CA ILE A 258 0.64 38.17 13.04
C ILE A 258 1.35 36.98 13.67
N PRO A 259 1.28 36.79 15.00
CA PRO A 259 1.94 35.68 15.64
C PRO A 259 1.41 34.45 14.95
N VAL A 260 2.30 33.75 14.26
CA VAL A 260 1.97 32.44 13.68
C VAL A 260 1.70 31.57 14.89
N VAL A 261 0.43 31.54 15.32
CA VAL A 261 -0.02 30.61 16.33
C VAL A 261 0.15 29.26 15.66
N TYR A 262 1.26 28.62 15.95
CA TYR A 262 1.64 27.31 15.45
C TYR A 262 0.70 26.28 16.10
N ALA A 263 -0.60 26.35 15.80
CA ALA A 263 -1.70 25.66 16.48
C ALA A 263 -1.44 25.44 17.99
N GLY A 264 -0.84 26.44 18.66
CA GLY A 264 -0.20 26.27 19.96
C GLY A 264 -1.22 25.81 21.00
N GLY A 265 -1.11 24.55 21.42
CA GLY A 265 -1.94 23.92 22.45
C GLY A 265 -3.34 23.46 22.01
N ALA A 266 -3.82 23.79 20.80
CA ALA A 266 -5.16 23.40 20.35
C ALA A 266 -5.21 22.01 19.68
N MET A 267 -4.07 21.52 19.20
CA MET A 267 -3.97 20.21 18.55
C MET A 267 -2.76 19.42 19.06
N ARG A 268 -2.94 18.11 19.17
CA ARG A 268 -1.89 17.17 19.53
C ARG A 268 -1.19 16.75 18.25
N HIS A 269 0.13 16.93 18.21
CA HIS A 269 0.94 16.36 17.15
C HIS A 269 1.31 14.93 17.55
N ASP A 270 0.81 13.95 16.80
CA ASP A 270 1.39 12.61 16.84
C ASP A 270 2.74 12.62 16.09
N PHE A 271 3.57 11.59 16.30
CA PHE A 271 4.79 11.41 15.50
C PHE A 271 4.46 11.43 14.02
N SER A 272 5.20 12.23 13.26
CA SER A 272 5.01 12.32 11.82
C SER A 272 5.37 10.97 11.17
N ASN A 273 4.56 10.51 10.22
CA ASN A 273 4.89 9.34 9.41
C ASN A 273 5.25 9.77 7.97
N GLN A 274 5.94 10.90 7.85
CA GLN A 274 6.46 11.39 6.57
C GLN A 274 7.88 10.88 6.28
N ALA A 275 8.27 10.91 5.01
CA ALA A 275 9.65 10.65 4.63
C ALA A 275 10.57 11.73 5.22
N TYR A 276 11.54 11.31 6.03
CA TYR A 276 12.55 12.19 6.61
C TYR A 276 13.71 12.39 5.65
N ARG A 277 14.30 13.58 5.72
CA ARG A 277 15.60 13.82 5.09
C ARG A 277 16.64 12.94 5.77
N ARG A 278 17.53 12.38 4.94
CA ARG A 278 18.68 11.62 5.40
C ARG A 278 19.78 12.58 5.82
N GLU A 279 19.63 13.14 7.02
CA GLU A 279 20.64 14.01 7.63
C GLU A 279 21.90 13.21 7.94
N VAL A 280 23.07 13.81 7.73
CA VAL A 280 24.35 13.22 8.15
C VAL A 280 24.60 13.64 9.59
N LEU A 281 24.72 12.66 10.49
CA LEU A 281 24.89 12.87 11.92
C LEU A 281 26.28 12.36 12.32
N GLU A 282 27.17 13.27 12.68
CA GLU A 282 28.56 12.93 13.00
C GLU A 282 28.71 12.49 14.46
N THR A 283 29.31 11.33 14.71
CA THR A 283 29.61 10.93 16.10
C THR A 283 30.69 11.84 16.70
N GLY A 284 30.66 12.03 18.02
CA GLY A 284 31.50 13.02 18.70
C GLY A 284 30.92 14.44 18.67
N THR A 285 29.78 14.65 18.00
CA THR A 285 29.09 15.95 17.95
C THR A 285 27.81 15.96 18.80
N THR A 286 27.30 17.16 19.07
CA THR A 286 25.98 17.35 19.67
C THR A 286 25.03 17.88 18.60
N HIS A 287 23.91 17.18 18.40
CA HIS A 287 22.82 17.63 17.55
C HIS A 287 21.68 18.16 18.40
N VAL A 288 21.19 19.36 18.09
CA VAL A 288 20.07 19.99 18.79
C VAL A 288 18.89 20.12 17.83
N ALA A 289 17.78 19.46 18.15
CA ALA A 289 16.54 19.50 17.38
C ALA A 289 15.47 20.28 18.17
N VAL A 290 14.95 21.38 17.60
CA VAL A 290 13.89 22.20 18.20
C VAL A 290 12.57 21.96 17.47
N GLY A 291 11.49 21.74 18.21
CA GLY A 291 10.25 21.19 17.67
C GLY A 291 10.49 19.78 17.15
N PHE A 292 11.19 18.94 17.93
CA PHE A 292 11.39 17.54 17.59
C PHE A 292 10.07 16.78 17.79
N VAL A 293 9.15 16.99 16.84
CA VAL A 293 7.83 16.35 16.83
C VAL A 293 7.98 14.83 16.71
N ASP A 294 9.17 14.35 16.34
CA ASP A 294 9.54 12.95 16.25
C ASP A 294 11.06 12.73 16.37
N LEU A 295 11.42 11.48 16.68
CA LEU A 295 12.80 10.97 16.57
C LEU A 295 13.08 10.46 15.14
N GLY A 296 12.26 10.82 14.14
CA GLY A 296 12.30 10.27 12.79
C GLY A 296 13.57 10.60 12.02
N MET A 297 14.17 11.75 12.33
CA MET A 297 15.51 12.11 11.85
C MET A 297 16.56 11.10 12.30
N LEU A 298 16.49 10.59 13.53
CA LEU A 298 17.41 9.52 13.98
C LEU A 298 17.16 8.23 13.20
N LEU A 299 15.89 7.90 12.94
CA LEU A 299 15.53 6.71 12.16
C LEU A 299 16.04 6.78 10.70
N ALA A 300 16.03 7.96 10.08
CA ALA A 300 16.48 8.14 8.69
C ALA A 300 17.94 8.58 8.55
N GLY A 301 18.56 9.07 9.62
CA GLY A 301 19.87 9.70 9.61
C GLY A 301 21.01 8.74 9.26
N ASP A 302 22.02 9.28 8.59
CA ASP A 302 23.27 8.60 8.34
C ASP A 302 24.29 8.96 9.41
N LEU A 303 24.42 8.10 10.40
CA LEU A 303 25.48 8.19 11.39
C LEU A 303 26.85 7.95 10.73
N GLN A 304 27.70 8.97 10.69
CA GLN A 304 29.03 8.95 10.08
C GLN A 304 30.11 9.45 11.04
N GLY A 305 31.38 9.18 10.71
CA GLY A 305 32.52 9.67 11.48
C GLY A 305 32.68 9.06 12.87
N GLY A 306 33.84 9.30 13.49
CA GLY A 306 34.16 8.91 14.87
C GLY A 306 35.29 7.91 15.02
N ASP A 307 36.21 8.21 15.93
CA ASP A 307 37.08 7.20 16.51
C ASP A 307 36.27 6.20 17.36
N GLU A 308 36.80 4.99 17.57
CA GLU A 308 36.17 4.01 18.47
C GLU A 308 35.86 4.65 19.85
N GLY A 309 34.58 4.73 20.21
CA GLY A 309 34.12 5.22 21.52
C GLY A 309 33.48 6.61 21.52
N GLN A 310 33.50 7.36 20.42
CA GLN A 310 32.74 8.60 20.30
C GLN A 310 31.24 8.33 20.08
N HIS A 311 30.38 9.14 20.70
CA HIS A 311 28.92 9.04 20.59
C HIS A 311 28.35 10.35 20.03
N LEU A 312 27.21 10.25 19.35
CA LEU A 312 26.38 11.41 19.03
C LEU A 312 25.53 11.73 20.26
N LEU A 313 25.59 12.97 20.75
CA LEU A 313 24.63 13.47 21.73
C LEU A 313 23.46 14.11 20.97
N PHE A 314 22.25 13.57 21.09
CA PHE A 314 21.05 14.12 20.47
C PHE A 314 20.15 14.77 21.52
N CYS A 315 19.96 16.09 21.42
CA CYS A 315 19.15 16.88 22.33
C CYS A 315 17.88 17.37 21.62
N GLY A 316 16.72 16.85 22.02
CA GLY A 316 15.42 17.29 21.52
C GLY A 316 14.75 18.29 22.46
N TYR A 317 14.28 19.42 21.91
CA TYR A 317 13.39 20.38 22.57
C TYR A 317 12.02 20.36 21.90
N GLU A 318 10.96 20.03 22.65
CA GLU A 318 9.60 19.89 22.13
C GLU A 318 8.60 20.51 23.10
N SER A 319 7.61 21.22 22.57
CA SER A 319 6.56 21.88 23.36
C SER A 319 5.38 20.95 23.65
N CYS A 320 5.17 19.92 22.82
CA CYS A 320 4.15 18.91 22.99
C CYS A 320 4.54 17.87 24.05
N ALA A 321 3.98 17.97 25.26
CA ALA A 321 4.22 17.02 26.36
C ALA A 321 3.95 15.56 25.98
N PHE A 322 3.00 15.31 25.09
CA PHE A 322 2.71 13.98 24.55
C PHE A 322 3.87 13.39 23.76
N ASN A 323 4.53 14.18 22.91
CA ASN A 323 5.70 13.73 22.15
C ASN A 323 6.91 13.49 23.06
N CYS A 324 7.09 14.32 24.08
CA CYS A 324 8.09 14.10 25.12
C CYS A 324 7.84 12.77 25.85
N ALA A 325 6.60 12.51 26.30
CA ALA A 325 6.24 11.26 26.98
C ALA A 325 6.44 10.03 26.07
N LYS A 326 5.98 10.09 24.81
CA LYS A 326 6.14 9.00 23.84
C LYS A 326 7.62 8.74 23.53
N SER A 327 8.42 9.79 23.37
CA SER A 327 9.87 9.69 23.13
C SER A 327 10.59 9.06 24.32
N ALA A 328 10.24 9.44 25.56
CA ALA A 328 10.80 8.82 26.76
C ALA A 328 10.49 7.33 26.84
N VAL A 329 9.26 6.91 26.52
CA VAL A 329 8.91 5.48 26.47
C VAL A 329 9.67 4.75 25.37
N LEU A 330 9.75 5.31 24.16
CA LEU A 330 10.48 4.70 23.05
C LEU A 330 11.97 4.60 23.32
N TRP A 331 12.55 5.60 23.99
CA TRP A 331 13.93 5.52 24.48
C TRP A 331 14.12 4.29 25.35
N GLN A 332 13.32 4.11 26.40
CA GLN A 332 13.40 2.93 27.27
C GLN A 332 13.20 1.60 26.51
N MET A 333 12.31 1.57 25.51
CA MET A 333 12.10 0.36 24.68
C MET A 333 13.29 0.03 23.77
N LEU A 334 14.03 1.05 23.31
CA LEU A 334 15.19 0.88 22.43
C LEU A 334 16.49 0.68 23.22
N SER A 335 16.53 1.14 24.48
CA SER A 335 17.68 1.02 25.36
C SER A 335 17.95 -0.44 25.73
N ARG A 336 19.13 -0.94 25.32
CA ARG A 336 19.79 -2.14 25.86
C ARG A 336 18.99 -3.46 25.88
N PRO A 337 18.26 -3.86 24.83
CA PRO A 337 17.82 -5.24 24.75
C PRO A 337 19.02 -6.18 24.57
N SER A 338 18.88 -7.39 25.10
CA SER A 338 19.85 -8.47 24.86
C SER A 338 20.02 -8.68 23.35
N VAL A 339 21.19 -9.15 22.91
CA VAL A 339 21.43 -9.41 21.46
C VAL A 339 20.37 -10.35 20.87
N ALA A 340 19.90 -11.32 21.65
CA ALA A 340 18.87 -12.27 21.24
C ALA A 340 17.49 -11.61 21.07
N ASP A 341 17.22 -10.53 21.81
CA ASP A 341 15.90 -9.87 21.83
C ASP A 341 15.84 -8.60 20.97
N ARG A 342 16.95 -8.19 20.34
CA ARG A 342 17.04 -6.91 19.60
C ARG A 342 15.98 -6.76 18.51
N GLU A 343 15.77 -7.78 17.69
CA GLU A 343 14.78 -7.71 16.61
C GLU A 343 13.35 -7.60 17.19
N ALA A 344 13.04 -8.40 18.22
CA ALA A 344 11.74 -8.38 18.85
C ALA A 344 11.46 -7.03 19.55
N ALA A 345 12.47 -6.46 20.21
CA ALA A 345 12.40 -5.12 20.79
C ALA A 345 12.22 -4.03 19.71
N ALA A 346 12.94 -4.12 18.59
CA ALA A 346 12.75 -3.22 17.44
C ALA A 346 11.31 -3.30 16.89
N ARG A 347 10.73 -4.50 16.75
CA ARG A 347 9.32 -4.67 16.34
C ARG A 347 8.34 -4.03 17.32
N CYS A 348 8.55 -4.24 18.61
CA CYS A 348 7.73 -3.62 19.65
C CYS A 348 7.82 -2.09 19.60
N ALA A 349 9.03 -1.54 19.49
CA ALA A 349 9.25 -0.11 19.37
C ALA A 349 8.61 0.46 18.09
N ALA A 350 8.72 -0.23 16.95
CA ALA A 350 8.06 0.17 15.70
C ALA A 350 6.53 0.27 15.86
N GLN A 351 5.91 -0.71 16.50
CA GLN A 351 4.47 -0.70 16.74
C GLN A 351 4.03 0.51 17.60
N VAL A 352 4.81 0.89 18.60
CA VAL A 352 4.55 2.10 19.42
C VAL A 352 4.81 3.38 18.63
N TRP A 353 5.94 3.43 17.92
CA TRP A 353 6.38 4.58 17.13
C TRP A 353 5.33 4.98 16.09
N PHE A 354 4.91 4.02 15.27
CA PHE A 354 3.97 4.22 14.18
C PHE A 354 2.50 4.19 14.61
N SER A 355 2.24 4.14 15.92
CA SER A 355 0.88 4.09 16.48
C SER A 355 0.04 2.92 15.92
N ALA A 356 0.71 1.81 15.61
CA ALA A 356 0.10 0.59 15.06
C ALA A 356 -0.77 -0.12 16.11
N THR A 357 -1.44 -1.19 15.70
CA THR A 357 -1.94 -2.18 16.65
C THR A 357 -0.78 -2.89 17.35
N TRP A 358 -1.04 -3.40 18.54
CA TRP A 358 -0.01 -3.99 19.40
C TRP A 358 -0.22 -5.48 19.57
N THR A 359 0.86 -6.24 19.48
CA THR A 359 0.90 -7.61 19.97
C THR A 359 0.91 -7.64 21.51
N ARG A 360 0.72 -8.82 22.09
CA ARG A 360 0.89 -9.03 23.53
C ARG A 360 2.29 -8.65 24.02
N GLN A 361 3.32 -8.97 23.22
CA GLN A 361 4.70 -8.65 23.55
C GLN A 361 4.92 -7.14 23.62
N THR A 362 4.41 -6.39 22.63
CA THR A 362 4.48 -4.93 22.61
C THR A 362 3.75 -4.31 23.78
N SER A 363 2.54 -4.80 24.11
CA SER A 363 1.78 -4.30 25.27
C SER A 363 2.54 -4.48 26.58
N ASN A 364 3.22 -5.63 26.76
CA ASN A 364 4.03 -5.89 27.95
C ASN A 364 5.29 -5.02 27.98
N ALA A 365 6.00 -4.92 26.84
CA ALA A 365 7.21 -4.11 26.73
C ALA A 365 6.92 -2.62 26.97
N PHE A 366 5.80 -2.12 26.42
CA PHE A 366 5.33 -0.76 26.64
C PHE A 366 5.03 -0.49 28.13
N ALA A 367 4.32 -1.39 28.81
CA ALA A 367 4.02 -1.23 30.23
C ALA A 367 5.30 -1.15 31.10
N VAL A 368 6.30 -1.99 30.81
CA VAL A 368 7.61 -1.93 31.48
C VAL A 368 8.32 -0.60 31.18
N ALA A 369 8.37 -0.20 29.91
CA ALA A 369 9.03 1.03 29.48
C ALA A 369 8.38 2.30 30.07
N VAL A 370 7.06 2.32 30.23
CA VAL A 370 6.36 3.41 30.93
C VAL A 370 6.80 3.50 32.38
N GLN A 371 6.89 2.38 33.11
CA GLN A 371 7.37 2.40 34.50
C GLN A 371 8.82 2.87 34.59
N GLN A 372 9.68 2.40 33.69
CA GLN A 372 11.08 2.83 33.62
C GLN A 372 11.19 4.34 33.36
N ALA A 373 10.46 4.86 32.37
CA ALA A 373 10.43 6.28 32.03
C ALA A 373 9.94 7.14 33.22
N LYS A 374 8.97 6.66 34.00
CA LYS A 374 8.51 7.34 35.22
C LYS A 374 9.57 7.37 36.33
N SER A 375 10.32 6.28 36.47
CA SER A 375 11.35 6.13 37.50
C SER A 375 12.71 6.70 37.10
N ASP A 376 12.85 7.20 35.86
CA ASP A 376 14.11 7.69 35.33
C ASP A 376 14.55 8.94 36.09
N SER A 377 15.61 8.78 36.88
CA SER A 377 16.22 9.83 37.69
C SER A 377 17.31 10.61 36.95
N SER A 378 17.58 10.28 35.68
CA SER A 378 18.49 11.09 34.87
C SER A 378 17.92 12.50 34.70
N THR A 379 18.77 13.51 34.86
CA THR A 379 18.37 14.94 34.84
C THR A 379 17.81 15.40 33.48
N ILE A 380 17.89 14.58 32.43
CA ILE A 380 17.54 14.94 31.05
C ILE A 380 16.10 14.53 30.71
N LEU A 381 15.57 13.46 31.31
CA LEU A 381 14.24 12.92 31.00
C LEU A 381 13.25 12.98 32.17
N ARG A 382 13.65 13.56 33.32
CA ARG A 382 12.81 13.58 34.53
C ARG A 382 11.40 14.08 34.19
N PRO A 383 10.38 13.20 34.21
CA PRO A 383 9.06 13.59 33.77
C PRO A 383 8.44 14.48 34.86
N GLU A 384 8.11 15.70 34.49
CA GLU A 384 7.42 16.67 35.35
C GLU A 384 6.16 17.19 34.65
N GLY A 385 5.24 17.76 35.43
CA GLY A 385 4.01 18.38 34.92
C GLY A 385 3.18 17.45 34.03
N GLU A 386 2.84 17.93 32.83
CA GLU A 386 1.99 17.22 31.87
C GLU A 386 2.60 15.91 31.36
N VAL A 387 3.94 15.83 31.24
CA VAL A 387 4.62 14.60 30.80
C VAL A 387 4.40 13.48 31.82
N ALA A 388 4.56 13.79 33.11
CA ALA A 388 4.30 12.83 34.19
C ALA A 388 2.84 12.37 34.21
N ALA A 389 1.89 13.31 34.04
CA ALA A 389 0.46 12.99 33.99
C ALA A 389 0.10 12.05 32.83
N ILE A 390 0.71 12.23 31.65
CA ILE A 390 0.51 11.33 30.50
C ILE A 390 1.08 9.94 30.79
N LEU A 391 2.27 9.85 31.38
CA LEU A 391 2.88 8.57 31.75
C LEU A 391 2.07 7.85 32.85
N ASP A 392 1.52 8.58 33.82
CA ASP A 392 0.61 8.04 34.84
C ASP A 392 -0.67 7.49 34.21
N HIS A 393 -1.26 8.21 33.28
CA HIS A 393 -2.44 7.76 32.53
C HIS A 393 -2.15 6.48 31.74
N TRP A 394 -1.04 6.44 31.00
CA TRP A 394 -0.66 5.24 30.24
C TRP A 394 -0.32 4.05 31.13
N ALA A 395 0.29 4.28 32.30
CA ALA A 395 0.54 3.26 33.30
C ALA A 395 -0.76 2.66 33.88
N ALA A 396 -1.80 3.48 34.01
CA ALA A 396 -3.12 3.08 34.52
C ALA A 396 -4.08 2.59 33.42
N SER A 397 -3.70 2.68 32.15
CA SER A 397 -4.54 2.32 31.02
C SER A 397 -4.96 0.85 31.06
N ALA A 398 -6.26 0.61 30.87
CA ALA A 398 -6.80 -0.74 30.66
C ALA A 398 -6.59 -1.26 29.23
N GLY A 399 -5.92 -0.48 28.37
CA GLY A 399 -5.73 -0.76 26.96
C GLY A 399 -6.92 -0.36 26.08
N VAL A 400 -6.72 -0.45 24.77
CA VAL A 400 -7.76 -0.11 23.77
C VAL A 400 -8.14 -1.36 22.99
N SER A 401 -9.40 -1.77 23.08
CA SER A 401 -9.89 -2.94 22.34
C SER A 401 -9.61 -2.81 20.83
N LEU A 402 -9.27 -3.90 20.17
CA LEU A 402 -8.93 -3.92 18.75
C LEU A 402 -10.06 -3.35 17.87
N VAL A 403 -11.33 -3.71 18.14
CA VAL A 403 -12.50 -3.21 17.41
C VAL A 403 -12.60 -1.68 17.50
N LYS A 404 -12.48 -1.11 18.70
CA LYS A 404 -12.52 0.34 18.92
C LYS A 404 -11.37 1.05 18.20
N ALA A 405 -10.17 0.48 18.23
CA ALA A 405 -8.99 1.04 17.59
C ALA A 405 -9.13 1.05 16.06
N ARG A 406 -9.52 -0.07 15.44
CA ARG A 406 -9.69 -0.18 13.99
C ARG A 406 -10.81 0.70 13.46
N ARG A 407 -11.92 0.83 14.21
CA ARG A 407 -12.96 1.81 13.86
C ARG A 407 -12.43 3.24 13.87
N LYS A 408 -11.75 3.65 14.95
CA LYS A 408 -11.16 5.00 15.04
C LYS A 408 -10.09 5.24 13.98
N TRP A 409 -9.33 4.20 13.61
CA TRP A 409 -8.35 4.24 12.53
C TRP A 409 -9.02 4.58 11.20
N LEU A 410 -10.06 3.82 10.83
CA LEU A 410 -10.85 4.07 9.62
C LEU A 410 -11.55 5.44 9.60
N ASP A 411 -12.05 5.90 10.76
CA ASP A 411 -12.68 7.22 10.89
C ASP A 411 -11.67 8.37 10.65
N LYS A 412 -10.37 8.15 10.90
CA LYS A 412 -9.30 9.15 10.71
C LYS A 412 -8.57 9.04 9.38
N SER A 413 -8.62 7.89 8.70
CA SER A 413 -7.90 7.69 7.46
C SER A 413 -8.55 8.50 6.33
N PHE A 414 -7.86 9.56 5.89
CA PHE A 414 -8.20 10.21 4.63
C PHE A 414 -7.94 9.22 3.50
N ALA A 415 -8.94 8.96 2.66
CA ALA A 415 -8.89 8.02 1.55
C ALA A 415 -7.94 8.44 0.38
N ASN A 416 -6.80 9.08 0.68
CA ASN A 416 -5.68 9.31 -0.24
C ASN A 416 -4.80 8.06 -0.32
N SER A 417 -5.43 6.92 -0.59
CA SER A 417 -4.75 5.64 -0.75
C SER A 417 -3.95 5.58 -2.05
N LYS A 418 -2.90 4.75 -2.05
CA LYS A 418 -2.14 4.40 -3.27
C LYS A 418 -2.49 2.99 -3.77
N ILE A 419 -3.50 2.33 -3.19
CA ILE A 419 -3.81 0.93 -3.45
C ILE A 419 -4.12 0.63 -4.92
N ALA A 420 -4.81 1.52 -5.63
CA ALA A 420 -5.17 1.32 -7.04
C ALA A 420 -3.95 1.32 -7.97
N ARG A 421 -2.84 1.91 -7.53
CA ARG A 421 -1.62 2.08 -8.34
C ARG A 421 -0.60 0.95 -8.16
N LEU A 422 -0.84 0.02 -7.23
CA LEU A 422 0.04 -1.12 -7.01
C LEU A 422 -0.24 -2.20 -8.06
N ALA A 423 0.76 -2.50 -8.89
CA ALA A 423 0.64 -3.44 -10.00
C ALA A 423 0.39 -4.89 -9.53
N ASP A 424 1.02 -5.31 -8.43
CA ASP A 424 0.90 -6.66 -7.90
C ASP A 424 -0.33 -6.83 -7.01
N SER A 425 -1.10 -7.91 -7.22
CA SER A 425 -2.30 -8.24 -6.42
C SER A 425 -2.02 -8.47 -4.93
N MET A 426 -0.86 -9.05 -4.59
CA MET A 426 -0.45 -9.28 -3.21
C MET A 426 -0.08 -7.97 -2.51
N ASP A 427 0.53 -7.02 -3.23
CA ASP A 427 0.82 -5.69 -2.68
C ASP A 427 -0.46 -4.94 -2.37
N ARG A 428 -1.45 -5.03 -3.25
CA ARG A 428 -2.77 -4.44 -3.02
C ARG A 428 -3.47 -5.05 -1.82
N ALA A 429 -3.46 -6.38 -1.70
CA ALA A 429 -4.04 -7.05 -0.55
C ALA A 429 -3.33 -6.66 0.76
N ALA A 430 -2.00 -6.59 0.77
CA ALA A 430 -1.23 -6.17 1.93
C ALA A 430 -1.48 -4.70 2.30
N MET A 431 -1.53 -3.80 1.30
CA MET A 431 -1.86 -2.39 1.52
C MET A 431 -3.30 -2.22 2.04
N ALA A 432 -4.26 -2.97 1.50
CA ALA A 432 -5.63 -2.98 2.01
C ALA A 432 -5.67 -3.43 3.47
N ALA A 433 -4.96 -4.51 3.82
CA ALA A 433 -4.89 -4.97 5.19
C ALA A 433 -4.37 -3.86 6.10
N TYR A 434 -3.22 -3.26 5.75
CA TYR A 434 -2.63 -2.15 6.50
C TYR A 434 -3.59 -0.97 6.66
N GLU A 435 -4.21 -0.48 5.58
CA GLU A 435 -5.12 0.67 5.65
C GLU A 435 -6.37 0.38 6.47
N LEU A 436 -6.85 -0.87 6.50
CA LEU A 436 -8.02 -1.25 7.27
C LEU A 436 -7.75 -1.42 8.76
N THR A 437 -6.51 -1.74 9.14
CA THR A 437 -6.20 -2.20 10.50
C THR A 437 -5.19 -1.34 11.23
N GLY A 438 -4.29 -0.66 10.52
CA GLY A 438 -3.10 -0.04 11.08
C GLY A 438 -2.07 -1.05 11.59
N ASP A 439 -2.16 -2.32 11.19
CA ASP A 439 -1.22 -3.37 11.60
C ASP A 439 0.14 -3.17 10.92
N PHE A 440 1.22 -3.03 11.69
CA PHE A 440 2.57 -2.81 11.15
C PHE A 440 3.64 -3.38 12.07
N CYS A 441 4.63 -4.07 11.50
CA CYS A 441 5.72 -4.74 12.22
C CYS A 441 5.24 -5.77 13.26
N LEU A 442 4.12 -6.45 12.99
CA LEU A 442 3.58 -7.47 13.89
C LEU A 442 4.35 -8.79 13.74
N GLU A 443 4.61 -9.44 14.88
CA GLU A 443 5.02 -10.85 14.94
C GLU A 443 3.96 -11.60 15.76
N GLY A 444 3.02 -12.24 15.06
CA GLY A 444 1.83 -12.86 15.64
C GLY A 444 0.58 -11.98 15.57
N ASP A 445 -0.46 -12.39 16.30
CA ASP A 445 -1.79 -11.76 16.23
C ASP A 445 -1.85 -10.43 17.00
N PRO A 446 -2.57 -9.42 16.47
CA PRO A 446 -2.80 -8.17 17.17
C PRO A 446 -3.72 -8.38 18.38
N LEU A 447 -3.35 -7.81 19.51
CA LEU A 447 -4.09 -7.90 20.77
C LEU A 447 -4.99 -6.67 20.99
N CYS A 448 -4.43 -5.49 20.82
CA CYS A 448 -5.07 -4.22 21.16
C CYS A 448 -4.62 -3.09 20.23
N GLY A 449 -5.29 -1.93 20.30
CA GLY A 449 -4.82 -0.72 19.64
C GLY A 449 -3.77 0.02 20.46
N SER A 450 -3.03 0.91 19.81
CA SER A 450 -2.08 1.81 20.47
C SER A 450 -2.73 2.64 21.57
N VAL A 451 -2.26 2.46 22.80
CA VAL A 451 -2.66 3.28 23.96
C VAL A 451 -2.27 4.72 23.72
N CYS A 452 -1.03 4.96 23.27
CA CYS A 452 -0.54 6.30 22.95
C CYS A 452 -1.46 7.01 21.95
N MET A 453 -2.01 6.31 20.96
CA MET A 453 -2.85 6.93 19.94
C MET A 453 -4.29 7.17 20.42
N TRP A 454 -4.87 6.17 21.09
CA TRP A 454 -6.31 6.05 21.25
C TRP A 454 -6.84 6.22 22.67
N ASP A 455 -5.94 6.24 23.66
CA ASP A 455 -6.22 6.39 25.08
C ASP A 455 -5.30 7.46 25.70
N CYS A 456 -5.78 8.70 25.65
CA CYS A 456 -5.06 9.86 26.14
C CYS A 456 -5.83 10.52 27.27
N PRO A 457 -5.13 11.22 28.19
CA PRO A 457 -5.76 11.94 29.28
C PRO A 457 -6.86 12.89 28.79
N GLU A 458 -7.88 13.10 29.62
CA GLU A 458 -8.90 14.11 29.36
C GLU A 458 -8.26 15.51 29.25
N GLY A 459 -8.74 16.32 28.31
CA GLY A 459 -8.14 17.62 27.99
C GLY A 459 -6.93 17.55 27.07
N THR A 460 -6.41 16.37 26.71
CA THR A 460 -5.39 16.25 25.66
C THR A 460 -5.98 16.78 24.34
N PRO A 461 -5.29 17.72 23.65
CA PRO A 461 -5.77 18.28 22.40
C PRO A 461 -6.06 17.22 21.33
N LEU A 462 -6.99 17.52 20.41
CA LEU A 462 -7.33 16.59 19.33
C LEU A 462 -6.11 16.34 18.43
N SER A 463 -5.87 15.08 18.05
CA SER A 463 -4.75 14.77 17.17
C SER A 463 -4.97 15.31 15.77
N PHE A 464 -3.96 16.00 15.23
CA PHE A 464 -3.97 16.53 13.87
C PHE A 464 -4.19 15.37 12.88
N GLY A 465 -5.10 15.54 11.92
CA GLY A 465 -5.40 14.54 10.87
C GLY A 465 -4.28 14.35 9.84
N GLY A 466 -3.02 14.36 10.28
CA GLY A 466 -1.86 14.14 9.42
C GLY A 466 -1.79 12.71 8.91
N GLU A 467 -0.97 12.48 7.88
CA GLU A 467 -0.74 11.17 7.29
C GLU A 467 -0.21 10.20 8.35
N LEU A 468 -1.07 9.33 8.89
CA LEU A 468 -0.73 8.28 9.86
C LEU A 468 0.00 7.09 9.21
N ASN A 469 0.43 7.21 7.96
CA ASN A 469 0.89 6.08 7.17
C ASN A 469 2.37 5.79 7.41
N ALA A 470 2.66 4.76 8.21
CA ALA A 470 4.01 4.25 8.47
C ALA A 470 4.80 3.94 7.19
N ILE A 471 4.14 3.58 6.09
CA ILE A 471 4.79 3.28 4.83
C ILE A 471 5.33 4.55 4.15
N GLY A 472 4.78 5.73 4.49
CA GLY A 472 5.22 7.03 3.98
C GLY A 472 6.63 7.42 4.41
N VAL A 473 7.18 6.81 5.47
CA VAL A 473 8.53 7.13 5.98
C VAL A 473 9.66 6.48 5.19
N VAL A 474 9.35 5.50 4.34
CA VAL A 474 10.34 4.71 3.63
C VAL A 474 10.52 5.24 2.20
N PRO A 475 11.73 5.68 1.81
CA PRO A 475 12.04 6.05 0.43
C PRO A 475 11.79 4.88 -0.52
N LEU A 476 11.29 5.18 -1.73
CA LEU A 476 10.99 4.16 -2.74
C LEU A 476 12.23 3.34 -3.13
N GLU A 477 13.39 3.98 -3.10
CA GLU A 477 14.68 3.34 -3.40
C GLU A 477 15.01 2.24 -2.39
N ASP A 478 14.74 2.49 -1.10
CA ASP A 478 14.98 1.51 -0.04
C ASP A 478 14.00 0.34 -0.15
N LEU A 479 12.73 0.62 -0.46
CA LEU A 479 11.71 -0.40 -0.72
C LEU A 479 12.11 -1.30 -1.90
N ALA A 480 12.58 -0.71 -2.99
CA ALA A 480 13.03 -1.44 -4.17
C ALA A 480 14.19 -2.40 -3.84
N ARG A 481 15.14 -2.00 -2.96
CA ARG A 481 16.26 -2.86 -2.55
C ARG A 481 15.78 -4.12 -1.82
N HIS A 482 14.85 -3.98 -0.87
CA HIS A 482 14.29 -5.12 -0.14
C HIS A 482 13.41 -6.03 -1.00
N ARG A 483 12.78 -5.49 -2.06
CA ARG A 483 11.97 -6.26 -3.02
C ARG A 483 12.81 -7.08 -4.00
N VAL A 484 13.95 -6.54 -4.44
CA VAL A 484 14.86 -7.22 -5.40
C VAL A 484 15.84 -8.17 -4.70
N GLY A 485 15.97 -8.09 -3.36
CA GLY A 485 16.90 -8.92 -2.58
C GLY A 485 18.36 -8.56 -2.84
N ASN A 486 18.64 -7.31 -3.22
CA ASN A 486 19.95 -6.91 -3.69
C ASN A 486 20.92 -6.78 -2.50
N LYS A 487 21.98 -7.60 -2.47
CA LYS A 487 22.97 -7.70 -1.37
C LYS A 487 23.90 -6.48 -1.22
N ALA A 488 23.75 -5.45 -2.04
CA ALA A 488 24.75 -4.39 -2.14
C ALA A 488 24.41 -3.15 -1.28
N CYS A 489 25.25 -2.98 -0.24
CA CYS A 489 25.68 -1.70 0.34
C CYS A 489 24.72 -0.95 1.29
N TYR A 490 24.80 -1.25 2.59
CA TYR A 490 25.11 -0.32 3.70
C TYR A 490 25.45 -1.18 4.94
N GLY A 491 26.35 -0.71 5.81
CA GLY A 491 27.10 -1.51 6.78
C GLY A 491 26.35 -2.50 7.69
N ARG A 492 26.95 -3.69 7.81
CA ARG A 492 27.01 -4.68 8.92
C ARG A 492 25.76 -5.13 9.70
N THR A 493 24.56 -4.71 9.37
CA THR A 493 23.33 -5.23 10.00
C THR A 493 22.27 -5.38 8.92
N GLN A 494 22.30 -6.50 8.21
CA GLN A 494 21.22 -6.90 7.31
C GLN A 494 20.43 -8.01 7.98
N LEU A 495 19.12 -7.87 8.08
CA LEU A 495 18.22 -9.01 8.27
C LEU A 495 18.41 -9.96 7.07
N SER A 496 19.17 -11.05 7.27
CA SER A 496 19.37 -12.06 6.25
C SER A 496 18.05 -12.76 5.96
N GLY A 497 17.44 -12.51 4.79
CA GLY A 497 16.15 -13.10 4.45
C GLY A 497 15.87 -13.11 2.94
N ALA A 498 15.00 -14.03 2.53
CA ALA A 498 14.43 -14.05 1.18
C ALA A 498 13.81 -12.69 0.83
N PRO A 499 13.75 -12.28 -0.45
CA PRO A 499 13.15 -11.00 -0.85
C PRO A 499 11.75 -10.78 -0.23
N ALA A 500 11.43 -9.53 0.10
CA ALA A 500 10.12 -9.20 0.65
C ALA A 500 9.01 -9.55 -0.36
N LYS A 501 8.00 -10.30 0.08
CA LYS A 501 6.90 -10.78 -0.77
C LYS A 501 5.92 -9.69 -1.11
N THR A 502 5.79 -8.68 -0.24
CA THR A 502 4.91 -7.53 -0.45
C THR A 502 5.63 -6.21 -0.20
N PHE A 503 5.03 -5.13 -0.70
CA PHE A 503 5.45 -3.75 -0.45
C PHE A 503 5.42 -3.37 1.03
N VAL A 504 4.40 -3.82 1.76
CA VAL A 504 4.28 -3.59 3.21
C VAL A 504 5.40 -4.32 3.95
N GLU A 505 5.67 -5.57 3.61
CA GLU A 505 6.77 -6.34 4.21
C GLU A 505 8.15 -5.70 3.94
N ALA A 506 8.34 -5.12 2.74
CA ALA A 506 9.56 -4.38 2.43
C ALA A 506 9.71 -3.12 3.29
N ALA A 507 8.61 -2.40 3.54
CA ALA A 507 8.59 -1.23 4.41
C ALA A 507 8.91 -1.60 5.86
N GLU A 508 8.29 -2.66 6.38
CA GLU A 508 8.56 -3.17 7.73
C GLU A 508 10.04 -3.52 7.91
N ARG A 509 10.63 -4.26 6.95
CA ARG A 509 12.05 -4.62 7.01
C ARG A 509 12.97 -3.40 7.00
N CYS A 510 12.67 -2.40 6.17
CA CYS A 510 13.47 -1.18 6.14
C CYS A 510 13.40 -0.43 7.48
N VAL A 511 12.21 -0.31 8.07
CA VAL A 511 12.02 0.28 9.39
C VAL A 511 12.80 -0.51 10.45
N LEU A 512 12.72 -1.84 10.42
CA LEU A 512 13.41 -2.69 11.39
C LEU A 512 14.93 -2.58 11.27
N ASP A 513 15.50 -2.59 10.07
CA ASP A 513 16.95 -2.39 9.86
C ASP A 513 17.41 -1.04 10.44
N ARG A 514 16.62 0.03 10.25
CA ARG A 514 16.90 1.36 10.81
C ARG A 514 16.83 1.37 12.34
N MET A 515 15.82 0.72 12.92
CA MET A 515 15.72 0.59 14.38
C MET A 515 16.87 -0.22 14.98
N LEU A 516 17.24 -1.34 14.34
CA LEU A 516 18.38 -2.15 14.76
C LEU A 516 19.70 -1.36 14.70
N LYS A 517 19.88 -0.51 13.67
CA LYS A 517 21.03 0.40 13.57
C LYS A 517 21.05 1.39 14.75
N LEU A 518 19.90 1.97 15.11
CA LEU A 518 19.79 2.87 16.26
C LEU A 518 20.17 2.16 17.57
N MET A 519 19.64 0.96 17.80
CA MET A 519 19.90 0.19 19.02
C MET A 519 21.36 -0.26 19.11
N GLY A 520 21.98 -0.61 17.97
CA GLY A 520 23.40 -0.96 17.90
C GLY A 520 24.35 0.19 18.23
N ASN A 521 23.90 1.43 18.08
CA ASN A 521 24.69 2.65 18.30
C ASN A 521 24.32 3.40 19.59
N SER A 522 23.30 2.96 20.34
CA SER A 522 22.93 3.55 21.62
C SER A 522 23.92 3.15 22.74
N LYS A 523 24.53 4.15 23.40
CA LYS A 523 25.23 4.02 24.69
C LYS A 523 24.76 5.16 25.59
N ASP A 524 24.73 4.90 26.90
CA ASP A 524 24.18 5.72 27.99
C ASP A 524 24.26 7.24 27.79
#